data_AF-A0A350XIW1-F1
#
_entry.id   AF-A0A350XIW1-F1
#
_cell.length_a   1.000
_cell.length_b   1.000
_cell.length_c   1.000
_cell.angle_alpha   90.00
_cell.angle_beta   90.00
_cell.angle_gamma   90.00
#
_symmetry.space_group_name_H-M   'P 1'
#
loop_
_entity.id
_entity.type
_entity.pdbx_description
1 polymer ?
#
loop_
_entity_poly.entity_id
_entity_poly.type
_entity_poly.pdbx_seq_one_letter_code
_entity_poly.pdbx_strand_id
1 'polypeptide(L)'
;MKNIFTTIAATAATSAALSLVMAQQAEAISFNFSWQGDGGYSATGMFSYDETTAPAIVSESGAGATNNLQSLTVSFFDPNNNPLQSFNTVTNGISESAFFQFNFDTSTQTLFGAFNVGGGTGVIGEQFFSGTIGSLLRLRQDVDQMGTSIELDRNSGAITVTQVPEPASVLGLLAFGALGATLGRNKKLVSCKKVEA
;
A
#
# COMPACT_ATOMS: atom_id res chain seq x y z
N MET A 1 -35.74 9.51 71.12
CA MET A 1 -34.85 9.87 69.99
C MET A 1 -35.10 8.85 68.87
N LYS A 2 -35.88 9.27 67.86
CA LYS A 2 -35.48 9.51 66.44
C LYS A 2 -35.23 8.21 65.64
N ASN A 3 -36.26 7.69 64.95
CA ASN A 3 -36.57 7.82 63.49
C ASN A 3 -35.85 6.74 62.66
N ILE A 4 -36.48 5.60 62.33
CA ILE A 4 -37.19 5.23 61.09
C ILE A 4 -36.75 5.90 59.76
N PHE A 5 -36.61 5.03 58.74
CA PHE A 5 -36.90 5.22 57.32
C PHE A 5 -35.81 5.74 56.34
N THR A 6 -35.47 4.84 55.40
CA THR A 6 -35.40 4.99 53.93
C THR A 6 -34.05 4.97 53.20
N THR A 7 -33.94 3.95 52.35
CA THR A 7 -33.19 3.80 51.10
C THR A 7 -33.15 5.07 50.23
N ILE A 8 -31.97 5.44 49.72
CA ILE A 8 -31.82 5.95 48.33
C ILE A 8 -30.50 5.41 47.75
N ALA A 9 -30.64 4.62 46.69
CA ALA A 9 -29.57 4.29 45.76
C ALA A 9 -29.38 5.42 44.75
N ALA A 10 -28.14 5.71 44.36
CA ALA A 10 -27.82 6.25 43.04
C ALA A 10 -26.31 6.09 42.77
N THR A 11 -25.94 4.97 42.16
CA THR A 11 -24.63 4.80 41.51
C THR A 11 -24.70 5.49 40.16
N ALA A 12 -24.08 6.67 40.03
CA ALA A 12 -23.86 7.28 38.72
C ALA A 12 -22.56 6.70 38.14
N ALA A 13 -22.66 5.59 37.41
CA ALA A 13 -21.59 5.13 36.54
C ALA A 13 -21.70 5.90 35.22
N THR A 14 -20.92 6.96 35.07
CA THR A 14 -20.79 7.67 33.80
C THR A 14 -20.02 6.78 32.83
N SER A 15 -20.72 5.99 32.02
CA SER A 15 -20.11 5.28 30.91
C SER A 15 -19.72 6.28 29.84
N ALA A 16 -18.43 6.63 29.76
CA ALA A 16 -17.89 7.30 28.60
C ALA A 16 -18.01 6.34 27.41
N ALA A 17 -18.93 6.61 26.49
CA ALA A 17 -18.93 5.93 25.20
C ALA A 17 -17.65 6.36 24.46
N LEU A 18 -16.67 5.46 24.36
CA LEU A 18 -15.59 5.62 23.39
C LEU A 18 -16.22 5.49 22.01
N SER A 19 -16.56 6.62 21.39
CA SER A 19 -16.72 6.68 19.94
C SER A 19 -15.37 6.35 19.33
N LEU A 20 -15.20 5.10 18.92
CA LEU A 20 -14.17 4.68 17.98
C LEU A 20 -14.44 5.48 16.69
N VAL A 21 -13.75 6.61 16.54
CA VAL A 21 -13.52 7.17 15.21
C VAL A 21 -12.69 6.09 14.52
N MET A 22 -13.37 5.26 13.75
CA MET A 22 -12.73 4.48 12.70
C MET A 22 -12.20 5.55 11.76
N ALA A 23 -10.93 5.94 11.92
CA ALA A 23 -10.24 6.64 10.86
C ALA A 23 -10.35 5.70 9.66
N GLN A 24 -11.20 6.08 8.71
CA GLN A 24 -11.20 5.47 7.40
C GLN A 24 -9.77 5.71 6.90
N GLN A 25 -8.91 4.69 7.03
CA GLN A 25 -7.62 4.73 6.39
C GLN A 25 -7.95 5.04 4.93
N ALA A 26 -7.34 6.10 4.38
CA ALA A 26 -7.39 6.26 2.94
C ALA A 26 -6.89 4.91 2.37
N GLU A 27 -7.76 4.18 1.68
CA GLU A 27 -7.44 2.87 1.09
C GLU A 27 -6.56 3.13 -0.12
N ALA A 28 -5.32 3.53 0.16
CA ALA A 28 -4.29 3.73 -0.83
C ALA A 28 -3.72 2.34 -1.17
N ILE A 29 -4.14 1.82 -2.32
CA ILE A 29 -3.60 0.59 -2.86
C ILE A 29 -2.25 0.87 -3.51
N SER A 30 -1.30 -0.04 -3.30
CA SER A 30 0.07 0.10 -3.82
C SER A 30 0.46 -1.07 -4.71
N PHE A 31 1.27 -0.77 -5.72
CA PHE A 31 1.79 -1.74 -6.67
C PHE A 31 3.30 -1.56 -6.79
N ASN A 32 4.01 -2.68 -6.84
CA ASN A 32 5.38 -2.71 -7.29
C ASN A 32 5.41 -3.02 -8.78
N PHE A 33 6.41 -2.49 -9.48
CA PHE A 33 6.78 -2.96 -10.79
C PHE A 33 8.28 -3.23 -10.88
N SER A 34 8.64 -4.16 -11.76
CA SER A 34 10.02 -4.46 -12.09
C SER A 34 10.24 -4.52 -13.59
N TRP A 35 11.43 -4.10 -13.99
CA TRP A 35 11.88 -4.06 -15.36
C TRP A 35 13.28 -4.65 -15.46
N GLN A 36 13.53 -5.42 -16.51
CA GLN A 36 14.82 -5.99 -16.84
C GLN A 36 15.15 -5.65 -18.29
N GLY A 37 16.29 -4.99 -18.49
CA GLY A 37 16.85 -4.68 -19.80
C GLY A 37 17.63 -5.86 -20.38
N ASP A 38 17.75 -5.85 -21.70
CA ASP A 38 18.46 -6.86 -22.49
C ASP A 38 19.97 -6.88 -22.21
N GLY A 39 20.54 -5.73 -21.82
CA GLY A 39 21.94 -5.53 -21.43
C GLY A 39 22.25 -5.75 -19.96
N GLY A 40 21.26 -6.17 -19.16
CA GLY A 40 21.42 -6.50 -17.75
C GLY A 40 21.07 -5.38 -16.77
N TYR A 41 20.84 -4.15 -17.24
CA TYR A 41 20.32 -3.09 -16.35
C TYR A 41 18.92 -3.46 -15.85
N SER A 42 18.56 -3.01 -14.66
CA SER A 42 17.25 -3.29 -14.08
C SER A 42 16.65 -2.07 -13.42
N ALA A 43 15.35 -2.14 -13.16
CA ALA A 43 14.66 -1.14 -12.37
C ALA A 43 13.57 -1.76 -11.51
N THR A 44 13.31 -1.12 -10.39
CA THR A 44 12.16 -1.37 -9.53
C THR A 44 11.42 -0.07 -9.30
N GLY A 45 10.11 -0.09 -9.25
CA GLY A 45 9.35 1.05 -8.80
C GLY A 45 8.12 0.66 -8.00
N MET A 46 7.55 1.66 -7.36
CA MET A 46 6.37 1.52 -6.52
C MET A 46 5.46 2.70 -6.80
N PHE A 47 4.16 2.45 -6.95
CA PHE A 47 3.18 3.50 -7.10
C PHE A 47 1.91 3.20 -6.31
N SER A 48 1.15 4.24 -6.02
CA SER A 48 -0.12 4.12 -5.32
C SER A 48 -1.18 5.07 -5.84
N TYR A 49 -2.44 4.69 -5.67
CA TYR A 49 -3.61 5.52 -5.94
C TYR A 49 -4.68 5.22 -4.90
N ASP A 50 -5.71 6.07 -4.83
CA ASP A 50 -6.87 5.85 -3.96
C ASP A 50 -7.84 4.87 -4.62
N GLU A 51 -7.99 3.67 -4.05
CA GLU A 51 -8.85 2.62 -4.62
C GLU A 51 -10.33 3.04 -4.66
N THR A 52 -10.75 3.91 -3.74
CA THR A 52 -12.16 4.30 -3.60
C THR A 52 -12.62 5.28 -4.67
N THR A 53 -11.69 5.99 -5.28
CA THR A 53 -11.97 7.05 -6.28
C THR A 53 -11.38 6.77 -7.66
N ALA A 54 -10.51 5.76 -7.78
CA ALA A 54 -9.83 5.50 -9.03
C ALA A 54 -10.75 5.03 -10.17
N PRO A 55 -10.56 5.55 -11.40
CA PRO A 55 -11.22 5.05 -12.60
C PRO A 55 -10.68 3.68 -13.02
N ALA A 56 -11.32 3.07 -14.03
CA ALA A 56 -10.82 1.85 -14.67
C ALA A 56 -9.42 2.04 -15.28
N ILE A 57 -9.11 3.26 -15.75
CA ILE A 57 -7.82 3.64 -16.35
C ILE A 57 -7.28 4.86 -15.64
N VAL A 58 -6.16 4.69 -14.94
CA VAL A 58 -5.35 5.80 -14.44
C VAL A 58 -4.41 6.24 -15.56
N SER A 59 -4.59 7.46 -16.06
CA SER A 59 -3.78 8.06 -17.13
C SER A 59 -3.30 9.42 -16.68
N GLU A 60 -1.99 9.59 -16.55
CA GLU A 60 -1.37 10.82 -16.08
C GLU A 60 -0.30 11.30 -17.06
N SER A 61 -0.18 12.62 -17.22
CA SER A 61 0.80 13.21 -18.11
C SER A 61 1.22 14.61 -17.72
N GLY A 62 2.49 14.94 -17.94
CA GLY A 62 3.06 16.27 -17.70
C GLY A 62 3.31 16.56 -16.23
N ALA A 63 3.84 17.76 -15.98
CA ALA A 63 4.13 18.24 -14.63
C ALA A 63 2.88 18.82 -13.95
N GLY A 64 2.87 18.80 -12.62
CA GLY A 64 1.81 19.35 -11.78
C GLY A 64 0.99 18.27 -11.08
N ALA A 65 -0.22 18.65 -10.66
CA ALA A 65 -1.12 17.75 -9.96
C ALA A 65 -1.56 16.60 -10.86
N THR A 66 -1.45 15.37 -10.35
CA THR A 66 -2.04 14.16 -10.95
C THR A 66 -3.52 14.08 -10.61
N ASN A 67 -4.28 13.32 -11.39
CA ASN A 67 -5.71 13.15 -11.16
C ASN A 67 -6.01 12.06 -10.13
N ASN A 68 -5.27 10.94 -10.19
CA ASN A 68 -5.55 9.74 -9.38
C ASN A 68 -4.28 9.16 -8.73
N LEU A 69 -3.12 9.33 -9.37
CA LEU A 69 -1.86 8.76 -8.89
C LEU A 69 -1.34 9.53 -7.67
N GLN A 70 -1.25 8.91 -6.50
CA GLN A 70 -0.80 9.58 -5.27
C GLN A 70 0.73 9.61 -5.14
N SER A 71 1.39 8.52 -5.51
CA SER A 71 2.84 8.41 -5.45
C SER A 71 3.38 7.53 -6.56
N LEU A 72 4.61 7.81 -6.98
CA LEU A 72 5.38 6.98 -7.90
C LEU A 72 6.87 7.18 -7.64
N THR A 73 7.54 6.11 -7.29
CA THR A 73 9.00 6.05 -7.15
C THR A 73 9.58 5.04 -8.13
N VAL A 74 10.80 5.30 -8.59
CA VAL A 74 11.56 4.38 -9.43
C VAL A 74 13.04 4.42 -9.06
N SER A 75 13.66 3.24 -9.03
CA SER A 75 15.08 3.04 -8.77
C SER A 75 15.69 2.25 -9.92
N PHE A 76 16.86 2.68 -10.39
CA PHE A 76 17.59 2.06 -11.48
C PHE A 76 18.88 1.41 -10.98
N PHE A 77 19.29 0.31 -11.61
CA PHE A 77 20.47 -0.46 -11.24
C PHE A 77 21.30 -0.82 -12.47
N ASP A 78 22.62 -0.90 -12.28
CA ASP A 78 23.56 -1.35 -13.31
C ASP A 78 23.50 -2.89 -13.49
N PRO A 79 24.20 -3.47 -14.49
CA PRO A 79 24.22 -4.91 -14.71
C PRO A 79 24.82 -5.76 -13.58
N ASN A 80 25.55 -5.15 -12.64
CA ASN A 80 26.06 -5.81 -11.45
C ASN A 80 25.12 -5.63 -10.24
N ASN A 81 23.92 -5.09 -10.48
CA ASN A 81 22.90 -4.77 -9.48
C ASN A 81 23.34 -3.70 -8.47
N ASN A 82 24.28 -2.82 -8.84
CA ASN A 82 24.60 -1.63 -8.06
C ASN A 82 23.55 -0.55 -8.32
N PRO A 83 23.11 0.20 -7.29
CA PRO A 83 22.17 1.30 -7.48
C PRO A 83 22.80 2.42 -8.30
N LEU A 84 22.03 2.96 -9.25
CA LEU A 84 22.39 4.13 -10.05
C LEU A 84 21.76 5.38 -9.44
N GLN A 85 20.45 5.56 -9.58
CA GLN A 85 19.67 6.65 -9.01
C GLN A 85 18.26 6.19 -8.64
N SER A 86 17.60 6.98 -7.79
CA SER A 86 16.20 6.81 -7.44
C SER A 86 15.47 8.13 -7.52
N PHE A 87 14.23 8.10 -7.99
CA PHE A 87 13.41 9.28 -8.26
C PHE A 87 12.06 9.13 -7.60
N ASN A 88 11.58 10.22 -7.00
CA ASN A 88 10.19 10.38 -6.59
C ASN A 88 9.44 11.09 -7.72
N THR A 89 9.09 10.36 -8.77
CA THR A 89 8.45 10.91 -9.97
C THR A 89 7.08 11.56 -9.67
N VAL A 90 6.36 11.01 -8.69
CA VAL A 90 5.15 11.64 -8.14
C VAL A 90 5.21 11.61 -6.61
N THR A 91 5.03 12.76 -5.98
CA THR A 91 4.98 12.92 -4.52
C THR A 91 3.71 13.65 -4.14
N ASN A 92 2.89 13.05 -3.26
CA ASN A 92 1.62 13.63 -2.81
C ASN A 92 0.72 14.11 -3.96
N GLY A 93 0.63 13.31 -5.02
CA GLY A 93 -0.15 13.62 -6.21
C GLY A 93 0.42 14.74 -7.07
N ILE A 94 1.72 15.01 -7.01
CA ILE A 94 2.38 16.04 -7.83
C ILE A 94 3.55 15.42 -8.58
N SER A 95 3.56 15.54 -9.91
CA SER A 95 4.71 15.21 -10.75
C SER A 95 5.57 16.45 -11.04
N GLU A 96 6.89 16.30 -10.96
CA GLU A 96 7.85 17.36 -11.29
C GLU A 96 8.33 17.31 -12.76
N SER A 97 8.04 16.22 -13.49
CA SER A 97 8.57 16.01 -14.84
C SER A 97 7.60 16.52 -15.92
N ALA A 98 8.07 17.44 -16.76
CA ALA A 98 7.28 17.98 -17.88
C ALA A 98 6.97 16.92 -18.95
N PHE A 99 7.72 15.80 -18.96
CA PHE A 99 7.57 14.72 -19.91
C PHE A 99 6.91 13.48 -19.33
N PHE A 100 6.46 13.56 -18.06
CA PHE A 100 5.82 12.46 -17.35
C PHE A 100 4.70 11.83 -18.18
N GLN A 101 4.70 10.51 -18.30
CA GLN A 101 3.63 9.73 -18.92
C GLN A 101 3.48 8.41 -18.18
N PHE A 102 2.27 8.13 -17.72
CA PHE A 102 1.97 6.94 -16.94
C PHE A 102 0.55 6.48 -17.24
N ASN A 103 0.38 5.19 -17.55
CA ASN A 103 -0.95 4.59 -17.75
C ASN A 103 -1.03 3.23 -17.07
N PHE A 104 -2.10 3.03 -16.29
CA PHE A 104 -2.36 1.82 -15.53
C PHE A 104 -3.83 1.42 -15.64
N ASP A 105 -4.09 0.16 -15.94
CA ASP A 105 -5.43 -0.42 -15.93
C ASP A 105 -5.67 -1.08 -14.57
N THR A 106 -6.66 -0.55 -13.83
CA THR A 106 -6.96 -1.01 -12.47
C THR A 106 -7.69 -2.34 -12.44
N SER A 107 -8.31 -2.75 -13.57
CA SER A 107 -9.04 -4.02 -13.70
C SER A 107 -8.10 -5.17 -14.01
N THR A 108 -7.12 -4.95 -14.90
CA THR A 108 -6.11 -5.97 -15.25
C THR A 108 -4.85 -5.88 -14.41
N GLN A 109 -4.68 -4.81 -13.65
CA GLN A 109 -3.49 -4.49 -12.87
C GLN A 109 -2.20 -4.45 -13.71
N THR A 110 -2.31 -3.89 -14.92
CA THR A 110 -1.18 -3.80 -15.86
C THR A 110 -0.84 -2.36 -16.23
N LEU A 111 0.44 -2.07 -16.30
CA LEU A 111 0.93 -0.87 -16.98
C LEU A 111 0.79 -1.05 -18.50
N PHE A 112 0.50 0.03 -19.22
CA PHE A 112 0.36 0.01 -20.67
C PHE A 112 0.71 1.36 -21.31
N GLY A 113 0.69 1.43 -22.64
CA GLY A 113 0.80 2.70 -23.36
C GLY A 113 2.15 3.38 -23.18
N ALA A 114 2.17 4.69 -23.40
CA ALA A 114 3.40 5.47 -23.29
C ALA A 114 3.85 5.58 -21.82
N PHE A 115 5.16 5.44 -21.61
CA PHE A 115 5.74 5.39 -20.28
C PHE A 115 7.02 6.22 -20.25
N ASN A 116 6.98 7.28 -19.44
CA ASN A 116 8.07 8.20 -19.22
C ASN A 116 8.12 8.58 -17.74
N VAL A 117 9.04 7.92 -17.01
CA VAL A 117 9.08 7.87 -15.54
C VAL A 117 10.54 7.86 -15.08
N GLY A 118 10.81 8.50 -13.93
CA GLY A 118 12.16 8.87 -13.52
C GLY A 118 12.58 10.21 -14.12
N GLY A 119 13.67 10.79 -13.60
CA GLY A 119 14.28 12.05 -14.09
C GLY A 119 13.30 13.13 -14.56
N GLY A 120 13.73 13.89 -15.57
CA GLY A 120 12.87 14.83 -16.29
C GLY A 120 12.75 16.21 -15.64
N THR A 121 13.68 16.55 -14.74
CA THR A 121 13.79 17.89 -14.15
C THR A 121 14.75 18.80 -14.93
N GLY A 122 15.43 18.25 -15.93
CA GLY A 122 16.38 18.98 -16.78
C GLY A 122 17.80 19.02 -16.20
N VAL A 123 18.13 18.07 -15.31
CA VAL A 123 19.45 17.94 -14.72
C VAL A 123 20.29 16.94 -15.52
N ILE A 124 21.54 17.29 -15.81
CA ILE A 124 22.47 16.39 -16.50
C ILE A 124 22.67 15.12 -15.66
N GLY A 125 22.64 13.97 -16.33
CA GLY A 125 22.91 12.69 -15.72
C GLY A 125 21.68 12.00 -15.16
N GLU A 126 20.50 12.62 -15.16
CA GLU A 126 19.25 11.97 -14.75
C GLU A 126 18.97 10.73 -15.61
N GLN A 127 18.55 9.65 -14.96
CA GLN A 127 18.05 8.47 -15.66
C GLN A 127 16.54 8.42 -15.65
N PHE A 128 15.97 7.96 -16.75
CA PHE A 128 14.53 7.86 -16.92
C PHE A 128 14.18 6.78 -17.93
N PHE A 129 12.97 6.26 -17.81
CA PHE A 129 12.36 5.44 -18.82
C PHE A 129 11.79 6.30 -19.94
N SER A 130 11.85 5.81 -21.17
CA SER A 130 11.20 6.44 -22.31
C SER A 130 10.77 5.38 -23.32
N GLY A 131 9.47 5.34 -23.66
CA GLY A 131 8.95 4.46 -24.69
C GLY A 131 7.50 4.04 -24.46
N THR A 132 7.19 2.80 -24.82
CA THR A 132 5.84 2.24 -24.77
C THR A 132 5.89 0.83 -24.17
N ILE A 133 5.07 0.61 -23.13
CA ILE A 133 4.90 -0.70 -22.52
C ILE A 133 4.30 -1.69 -23.53
N GLY A 134 4.85 -2.90 -23.59
CA GLY A 134 4.48 -3.94 -24.55
C GLY A 134 5.03 -3.75 -25.98
N SER A 135 5.90 -2.75 -26.20
CA SER A 135 6.57 -2.57 -27.50
C SER A 135 8.07 -2.33 -27.38
N LEU A 136 8.49 -1.15 -26.92
CA LEU A 136 9.89 -0.79 -26.77
C LEU A 136 9.99 0.20 -25.61
N LEU A 137 10.68 -0.21 -24.55
CA LEU A 137 10.99 0.64 -23.42
C LEU A 137 12.50 0.73 -23.27
N ARG A 138 12.99 1.97 -23.09
CA ARG A 138 14.41 2.27 -23.01
C ARG A 138 14.70 2.89 -21.65
N LEU A 139 15.77 2.45 -21.01
CA LEU A 139 16.42 3.19 -19.95
C LEU A 139 17.39 4.18 -20.60
N ARG A 140 17.20 5.47 -20.34
CA ARG A 140 18.01 6.54 -20.91
C ARG A 140 18.67 7.37 -19.81
N GLN A 141 19.72 8.09 -20.19
CA GLN A 141 20.39 9.04 -19.33
C GLN A 141 20.66 10.35 -20.07
N ASP A 142 20.29 11.48 -19.48
CA ASP A 142 20.60 12.80 -20.02
C ASP A 142 22.09 13.08 -19.94
N VAL A 143 22.67 13.56 -21.05
CA VAL A 143 24.10 13.89 -21.15
C VAL A 143 24.36 15.39 -21.28
N ASP A 144 23.32 16.19 -21.47
CA ASP A 144 23.37 17.65 -21.45
C ASP A 144 22.05 18.26 -20.93
N GLN A 145 22.03 19.59 -20.75
CA GLN A 145 20.82 20.35 -20.38
C GLN A 145 19.97 20.73 -21.60
N MET A 146 20.37 20.32 -22.80
CA MET A 146 19.75 20.70 -24.07
C MET A 146 18.81 19.61 -24.60
N GLY A 147 18.59 18.54 -23.82
CA GLY A 147 17.67 17.44 -24.13
C GLY A 147 18.32 16.28 -24.89
N THR A 148 19.65 16.18 -24.89
CA THR A 148 20.36 15.02 -25.44
C THR A 148 20.45 13.93 -24.39
N SER A 149 20.02 12.72 -24.74
CA SER A 149 20.11 11.55 -23.86
C SER A 149 20.64 10.33 -24.61
N ILE A 150 21.47 9.54 -23.94
CA ILE A 150 21.95 8.24 -24.42
C ILE A 150 21.01 7.11 -23.97
N GLU A 151 20.96 6.02 -24.74
CA GLU A 151 20.31 4.77 -24.32
C GLU A 151 21.34 3.96 -23.51
N LEU A 152 20.98 3.60 -22.28
CA LEU A 152 21.79 2.69 -21.45
C LEU A 152 21.41 1.24 -21.74
N ASP A 153 20.11 0.97 -21.84
CA ASP A 153 19.57 -0.36 -22.10
C ASP A 153 18.11 -0.25 -22.59
N ARG A 154 17.55 -1.37 -23.05
CA ARG A 154 16.17 -1.47 -23.53
C ARG A 154 15.63 -2.89 -23.38
N ASN A 155 14.31 -3.03 -23.55
CA ASN A 155 13.68 -4.32 -23.81
C ASN A 155 12.42 -4.15 -24.66
N SER A 156 11.64 -5.22 -24.83
CA SER A 156 10.36 -5.25 -25.54
C SER A 156 9.22 -4.45 -24.88
N GLY A 157 9.51 -3.59 -23.90
CA GLY A 157 8.51 -2.94 -23.06
C GLY A 157 7.85 -3.88 -22.07
N ALA A 158 8.43 -5.05 -21.82
CA ALA A 158 7.97 -5.96 -20.77
C ALA A 158 8.26 -5.37 -19.39
N ILE A 159 7.21 -5.24 -18.57
CA ILE A 159 7.25 -4.88 -17.17
C ILE A 159 6.38 -5.86 -16.38
N THR A 160 6.87 -6.31 -15.24
CA THR A 160 6.06 -7.10 -14.29
C THR A 160 5.46 -6.16 -13.27
N VAL A 161 4.16 -6.28 -13.01
CA VAL A 161 3.46 -5.52 -11.95
C VAL A 161 2.92 -6.49 -10.92
N THR A 162 3.03 -6.15 -9.64
CA THR A 162 2.51 -6.95 -8.53
C THR A 162 1.87 -6.03 -7.49
N GLN A 163 0.63 -6.33 -7.10
CA GLN A 163 -0.03 -5.66 -5.99
C GLN A 163 0.73 -5.92 -4.69
N VAL A 164 0.91 -4.89 -3.88
CA VAL A 164 1.46 -5.02 -2.53
C VAL A 164 0.33 -5.49 -1.61
N PRO A 165 0.45 -6.66 -0.94
CA PRO A 165 -0.58 -7.13 -0.04
C PRO A 165 -0.78 -6.15 1.12
N GLU A 166 -2.02 -5.80 1.40
CA GLU A 166 -2.32 -5.10 2.65
C GLU A 166 -1.89 -5.97 3.84
N PRO A 167 -1.35 -5.38 4.92
CA PRO A 167 -1.14 -6.12 6.14
C PRO A 167 -2.51 -6.60 6.62
N ALA A 168 -2.77 -7.91 6.46
CA ALA A 168 -4.01 -8.53 6.92
C ALA A 168 -4.23 -8.09 8.37
N SER A 169 -5.32 -7.37 8.63
CA SER A 169 -5.68 -6.96 9.97
C SER A 169 -5.99 -8.23 10.79
N VAL A 170 -4.97 -8.79 11.44
CA VAL A 170 -5.07 -9.91 12.39
C VAL A 170 -5.72 -9.40 13.67
N LEU A 171 -7.01 -9.04 13.60
CA LEU A 171 -7.75 -8.47 14.73
C LEU A 171 -9.04 -9.24 15.06
N GLY A 172 -9.21 -10.46 14.52
CA GLY A 172 -10.52 -11.11 14.52
C GLY A 172 -10.57 -12.60 14.81
N LEU A 173 -9.63 -13.24 15.55
CA LEU A 173 -9.86 -14.62 16.00
C LEU A 173 -9.10 -15.06 17.26
N LEU A 174 -9.07 -14.24 18.32
CA LEU A 174 -8.88 -14.76 19.69
C LEU A 174 -10.25 -15.01 20.33
N ALA A 175 -11.00 -15.95 19.73
CA ALA A 175 -12.30 -16.39 20.22
C ALA A 175 -12.32 -17.91 20.39
N PHE A 176 -11.36 -18.49 21.11
CA PHE A 176 -11.50 -19.83 21.70
C PHE A 176 -10.68 -19.92 22.99
N GLY A 177 -11.37 -20.03 24.12
CA GLY A 177 -10.78 -20.17 25.46
C GLY A 177 -11.85 -20.11 26.54
N ALA A 178 -12.85 -20.97 26.40
CA ALA A 178 -13.97 -21.11 27.32
C ALA A 178 -13.59 -21.80 28.64
N LEU A 179 -14.50 -21.66 29.62
CA LEU A 179 -14.81 -22.59 30.72
C LEU A 179 -13.98 -22.51 32.01
N GLY A 180 -14.53 -21.74 32.97
CA GLY A 180 -15.14 -22.34 34.17
C GLY A 180 -14.20 -22.92 35.23
N ALA A 181 -13.62 -22.07 36.08
CA ALA A 181 -13.14 -22.51 37.40
C ALA A 181 -14.34 -22.66 38.36
N THR A 182 -14.87 -23.88 38.45
CA THR A 182 -15.91 -24.24 39.42
C THR A 182 -15.36 -24.26 40.85
N LEU A 183 -16.15 -23.68 41.76
CA LEU A 183 -16.07 -23.82 43.21
C LEU A 183 -15.95 -25.30 43.64
N GLY A 184 -14.99 -25.57 44.52
CA GLY A 184 -14.87 -26.85 45.21
C GLY A 184 -14.33 -26.68 46.63
N ARG A 185 -15.18 -26.21 47.56
CA ARG A 185 -14.94 -26.33 49.01
C ARG A 185 -15.84 -27.42 49.59
N ASN A 186 -15.19 -28.54 49.89
CA ASN A 186 -15.57 -29.69 50.72
C ASN A 186 -16.83 -29.54 51.59
N LYS A 187 -17.83 -30.42 51.38
CA LYS A 187 -18.53 -31.11 52.49
C LYS A 187 -18.88 -32.56 52.12
N LYS A 188 -18.59 -33.41 53.11
CA LYS A 188 -18.63 -34.87 53.22
C LYS A 188 -19.90 -35.58 52.68
N LEU A 189 -19.64 -36.65 51.93
CA LEU A 189 -20.24 -38.01 51.95
C LEU A 189 -21.64 -38.23 52.58
N VAL A 190 -22.64 -38.34 51.69
CA VAL A 190 -23.53 -39.49 51.39
C VAL A 190 -23.91 -40.46 52.52
N SER A 191 -25.23 -40.66 52.73
CA SER A 191 -25.91 -41.94 52.45
C SER A 191 -27.42 -41.86 52.67
N CYS A 192 -28.21 -42.13 51.63
CA CYS A 192 -29.52 -42.77 51.80
C CYS A 192 -29.95 -43.57 50.56
N LYS A 193 -29.86 -44.90 50.73
CA LYS A 193 -30.55 -46.06 50.13
C LYS A 193 -31.58 -45.89 48.99
N LYS A 194 -31.51 -46.84 48.05
CA LYS A 194 -32.63 -47.53 47.35
C LYS A 194 -32.02 -48.65 46.45
N VAL A 195 -32.53 -49.86 46.17
CA VAL A 195 -33.69 -50.74 46.50
C VAL A 195 -33.26 -52.19 46.17
N GLU A 196 -33.97 -53.19 46.73
CA GLU A 196 -34.39 -54.50 46.16
C GLU A 196 -34.25 -55.59 47.23
N ALA A 197 -35.25 -56.41 47.57
CA ALA A 197 -36.52 -56.78 46.91
C ALA A 197 -37.67 -56.86 47.93
#